data_AF-A0A1V5KUF0-F1
#
_entry.id   AF-A0A1V5KUF0-F1
#
_cell.length_a   1.000
_cell.length_b   1.000
_cell.length_c   1.000
_cell.angle_alpha   90.00
_cell.angle_beta   90.00
_cell.angle_gamma   90.00
#
_symmetry.space_group_name_H-M   'P 1'
#
loop_
_entity.id
_entity.type
_entity.pdbx_description
1 polymer ?
#
loop_
_entity_poly.entity_id
_entity_poly.type
_entity_poly.pdbx_seq_one_letter_code
_entity_poly.pdbx_strand_id
1 'polypeptide(L)'
;MRDAILRFVPRTHWLLLTIGLVALIQYFIRPSLNLNARSHESFFFCLLSALLMIYPVLSLSFLISRTRLRTLFSYLGAMSLFILLFYYVIMMHLIRLFKSLDGAISWGEEAMILAVSVAVPLLIGETVKRIPLLALFFRPIKLNPLFQRRPS
;
A
#
# COMPACT_ATOMS: atom_id res chain seq x y z
N MET A 1 14.34 -17.61 12.34
CA MET A 1 13.39 -16.47 12.22
C MET A 1 12.21 -16.77 11.32
N ARG A 2 12.40 -17.32 10.11
CA ARG A 2 11.31 -17.70 9.20
C ARG A 2 10.24 -18.59 9.85
N ASP A 3 10.66 -19.57 10.64
CA ASP A 3 9.74 -20.52 11.30
C ASP A 3 8.88 -19.87 12.40
N ALA A 4 9.38 -18.83 13.06
CA ALA A 4 8.63 -18.09 14.07
C ALA A 4 7.51 -17.24 13.44
N ILE A 5 7.77 -16.69 12.24
CA ILE A 5 6.76 -15.94 11.47
C ILE A 5 5.68 -16.89 10.94
N LEU A 6 6.06 -18.10 10.50
CA LEU A 6 5.13 -19.09 9.97
C LEU A 6 4.18 -19.66 11.02
N ARG A 7 4.55 -19.62 12.31
CA ARG A 7 3.73 -20.10 13.44
C ARG A 7 2.97 -18.99 14.17
N PHE A 8 2.95 -17.77 13.63
CA PHE A 8 2.27 -16.65 14.26
C PHE A 8 0.77 -16.92 14.39
N VAL A 9 0.24 -16.84 15.62
CA VAL A 9 -1.20 -16.86 15.91
C VAL A 9 -1.53 -15.60 16.70
N PRO A 10 -2.36 -14.70 16.16
CA PRO A 10 -2.67 -13.44 16.84
C PRO A 10 -3.47 -13.72 18.11
N ARG A 11 -3.12 -13.00 19.17
CA ARG A 11 -3.81 -13.00 20.45
C ARG A 11 -4.56 -11.68 20.59
N THR A 12 -5.88 -11.76 20.72
CA THR A 12 -6.76 -10.58 20.69
C THR A 12 -6.41 -9.54 21.76
N HIS A 13 -6.00 -9.95 22.96
CA HIS A 13 -5.62 -9.01 24.02
C HIS A 13 -4.39 -8.16 23.67
N TRP A 14 -3.35 -8.77 23.08
CA TRP A 14 -2.16 -8.03 22.62
C TRP A 14 -2.50 -7.09 21.45
N LEU A 15 -3.43 -7.50 20.59
CA LEU A 15 -3.90 -6.66 19.49
C LEU A 15 -4.61 -5.41 20.01
N LEU A 16 -5.56 -5.58 20.94
CA LEU A 16 -6.27 -4.47 21.55
C LEU A 16 -5.33 -3.54 22.32
N LEU A 17 -4.37 -4.11 23.06
CA LEU A 17 -3.38 -3.33 23.81
C LEU A 17 -2.51 -2.48 22.86
N THR A 18 -1.96 -3.08 21.80
CA THR A 18 -1.10 -2.36 20.84
C THR A 18 -1.86 -1.28 20.07
N ILE A 19 -3.10 -1.56 19.64
CA ILE A 19 -3.97 -0.54 19.03
C ILE A 19 -4.26 0.59 20.02
N GLY A 20 -4.59 0.26 21.27
CA GLY A 20 -4.88 1.23 22.32
C GLY A 20 -3.68 2.14 22.61
N LEU A 21 -2.47 1.58 22.72
CA LEU A 21 -1.25 2.36 22.93
C LEU A 21 -0.94 3.29 21.74
N VAL A 22 -1.07 2.80 20.51
CA VAL A 22 -0.87 3.64 19.32
C VAL A 22 -1.88 4.79 19.29
N ALA A 23 -3.17 4.49 19.55
CA ALA A 23 -4.21 5.52 19.61
C ALA A 23 -3.93 6.57 20.68
N LEU A 24 -3.47 6.14 21.86
CA LEU A 24 -3.11 7.03 22.96
C LEU A 24 -1.93 7.94 22.59
N ILE A 25 -0.86 7.37 22.02
CA ILE A 25 0.29 8.14 21.55
C ILE A 25 -0.15 9.20 20.52
N GLN A 26 -0.98 8.81 19.54
CA GLN A 26 -1.48 9.74 18.53
C GLN A 26 -2.37 10.84 19.11
N TYR A 27 -3.22 10.50 20.09
CA TYR A 27 -4.12 11.45 20.73
C TYR A 27 -3.38 12.53 21.52
N PHE A 28 -2.37 12.14 22.30
CA PHE A 28 -1.63 13.06 23.16
C PHE A 28 -0.58 13.87 22.42
N ILE A 29 0.12 13.26 21.46
CA ILE A 29 1.26 13.91 20.80
C ILE A 29 0.80 14.74 19.61
N ARG A 30 -0.36 14.40 19.02
CA ARG A 30 -0.90 15.04 17.80
C ARG A 30 0.21 15.33 16.77
N PRO A 31 1.07 14.33 16.45
CA PRO A 31 2.22 14.60 15.61
C PRO A 31 1.74 15.21 14.29
N SER A 32 2.18 16.42 14.00
CA SER A 32 1.90 17.04 12.71
C SER A 32 2.64 16.25 11.65
N LEU A 33 1.90 15.48 10.83
CA LEU A 33 2.50 14.58 9.87
C LEU A 33 2.85 15.37 8.60
N ASN A 34 3.86 16.23 8.72
CA ASN A 34 4.37 16.99 7.58
C ASN A 34 5.37 16.13 6.78
N LEU A 35 4.84 15.24 5.94
CA LEU A 35 5.63 14.36 5.06
C LEU A 35 6.57 15.15 4.13
N ASN A 36 6.23 16.40 3.82
CA ASN A 36 6.99 17.24 2.91
C ASN A 36 8.21 17.87 3.59
N ALA A 37 8.07 18.29 4.85
CA ALA A 37 9.18 18.84 5.63
C ALA A 37 10.13 17.78 6.21
N ARG A 38 9.76 16.49 6.16
CA ARG A 38 10.45 15.37 6.87
C ARG A 38 10.75 15.68 8.35
N SER A 39 10.04 16.63 8.93
CA SER A 39 10.19 17.04 10.32
C SER A 39 9.32 16.14 11.18
N HIS A 40 9.95 15.20 11.87
CA HIS A 40 9.30 14.47 12.93
C HIS A 40 9.53 15.25 14.21
N GLU A 41 8.48 15.92 14.72
CA GLU A 41 8.57 16.70 15.95
C GLU A 41 9.06 15.86 17.14
N SER A 42 8.87 14.54 17.10
CA SER A 42 9.46 13.64 18.09
C SER A 42 9.84 12.28 17.49
N PHE A 43 11.10 12.14 17.10
CA PHE A 43 11.68 10.89 16.56
C PHE A 43 11.37 9.66 17.43
N PHE A 44 11.50 9.79 18.75
CA PHE A 44 11.27 8.70 19.70
C PHE A 44 9.84 8.13 19.61
N PHE A 45 8.84 9.00 19.58
CA PHE A 45 7.44 8.57 19.52
C PHE A 45 7.04 8.02 18.16
N CYS A 46 7.64 8.52 17.07
CA CYS A 46 7.51 7.89 15.75
C CYS A 46 8.07 6.46 15.75
N LEU A 47 9.26 6.26 16.32
CA LEU A 47 9.88 4.94 16.40
C LEU A 47 9.06 3.98 17.28
N LEU A 48 8.60 4.45 18.45
CA LEU A 48 7.76 3.65 19.34
C LEU A 48 6.44 3.25 18.66
N SER A 49 5.78 4.20 17.97
CA SER A 49 4.56 3.92 17.22
C SER A 49 4.80 2.91 16.09
N ALA A 50 5.92 3.03 15.39
CA ALA A 50 6.29 2.09 14.33
C ALA A 50 6.48 0.66 14.88
N LEU A 51 7.17 0.52 16.02
CA LEU A 51 7.35 -0.78 16.69
C LEU A 51 6.02 -1.37 17.17
N LEU A 52 5.16 -0.56 17.78
CA LEU A 52 3.84 -0.99 18.25
C LEU A 52 2.94 -1.43 17.10
N MET A 53 3.03 -0.79 15.93
CA MET A 53 2.24 -1.11 14.74
C MET A 53 2.62 -2.43 14.06
N ILE A 54 3.80 -3.00 14.33
CA ILE A 54 4.22 -4.29 13.76
C ILE A 54 3.21 -5.39 14.12
N TYR A 55 2.77 -5.45 15.38
CA TYR A 55 1.87 -6.51 15.85
C TYR A 55 0.45 -6.43 15.26
N PRO A 56 -0.22 -5.25 15.23
CA PRO A 56 -1.47 -5.06 14.50
C PRO A 56 -1.37 -5.44 13.03
N VAL A 57 -0.30 -5.01 12.33
CA VAL A 57 -0.11 -5.30 10.90
C VAL A 57 0.04 -6.80 10.66
N LEU A 58 0.84 -7.50 11.47
CA LEU A 58 0.97 -8.96 11.40
C LEU A 58 -0.36 -9.67 11.67
N SER A 59 -1.10 -9.22 12.68
CA SER A 59 -2.41 -9.78 13.04
C SER A 59 -3.43 -9.60 11.91
N LEU A 60 -3.47 -8.41 11.30
CA LEU A 60 -4.32 -8.12 10.16
C LEU A 60 -3.93 -8.95 8.94
N SER A 61 -2.63 -9.06 8.64
CA SER A 61 -2.12 -9.90 7.56
C SER A 61 -2.51 -11.37 7.75
N PHE A 62 -2.44 -11.89 8.98
CA PHE A 62 -2.87 -13.24 9.31
C PHE A 62 -4.37 -13.43 9.08
N LEU A 63 -5.20 -12.50 9.55
CA LEU A 63 -6.65 -12.55 9.34
C LEU A 63 -7.01 -12.52 7.85
N ILE A 64 -6.43 -11.59 7.08
CA ILE A 64 -6.64 -11.48 5.63
C ILE A 64 -6.25 -12.79 4.93
N SER A 65 -5.15 -13.43 5.35
CA SER A 65 -4.66 -14.68 4.74
C SER A 65 -5.66 -15.85 4.82
N ARG A 66 -6.59 -15.82 5.79
CA ARG A 66 -7.63 -16.83 5.98
C ARG A 66 -8.91 -16.54 5.20
N THR A 67 -9.03 -15.36 4.61
CA THR A 67 -10.23 -14.94 3.87
C THR A 67 -10.03 -15.09 2.35
N ARG A 68 -11.12 -15.04 1.59
CA ARG A 68 -11.07 -14.98 0.12
C ARG A 68 -10.37 -13.73 -0.41
N LEU A 69 -10.22 -12.69 0.43
CA LEU A 69 -9.55 -11.44 0.07
C LEU A 69 -8.03 -11.59 -0.07
N ARG A 70 -7.43 -12.70 0.41
CA ARG A 70 -6.00 -12.96 0.26
C ARG A 70 -5.52 -12.77 -1.17
N THR A 71 -6.26 -13.29 -2.15
CA THR A 71 -5.90 -13.20 -3.57
C THR A 71 -5.87 -11.75 -4.04
N LEU A 72 -6.87 -10.96 -3.66
CA LEU A 72 -6.98 -9.55 -4.00
C LEU A 72 -5.84 -8.74 -3.38
N PHE A 73 -5.57 -8.90 -2.09
CA PHE A 73 -4.46 -8.20 -1.41
C PHE A 73 -3.09 -8.61 -1.96
N SER A 74 -2.91 -9.89 -2.31
CA SER A 74 -1.67 -10.36 -2.94
C SER A 74 -1.47 -9.75 -4.33
N TYR A 75 -2.56 -9.63 -5.11
CA TYR A 75 -2.54 -8.98 -6.41
C TYR A 75 -2.22 -7.49 -6.32
N LEU A 76 -2.90 -6.76 -5.41
CA LEU A 76 -2.62 -5.36 -5.14
C LEU A 76 -1.18 -5.15 -4.66
N GLY A 77 -0.69 -6.02 -3.77
CA GLY A 77 0.70 -5.99 -3.30
C GLY A 77 1.72 -6.19 -4.42
N ALA A 78 1.46 -7.13 -5.34
CA ALA A 78 2.32 -7.34 -6.51
C ALA A 78 2.35 -6.15 -7.48
N MET A 79 1.30 -5.32 -7.48
CA MET A 79 1.21 -4.10 -8.30
C MET A 79 1.47 -2.81 -7.51
N SER A 80 1.85 -2.91 -6.23
CA SER A 80 2.01 -1.78 -5.32
C SER A 80 2.96 -0.72 -5.86
N LEU A 81 4.06 -1.12 -6.51
CA LEU A 81 5.01 -0.19 -7.13
C LEU A 81 4.38 0.62 -8.26
N PHE A 82 3.59 -0.03 -9.13
CA PHE A 82 2.88 0.68 -10.20
C PHE A 82 1.86 1.67 -9.62
N ILE A 83 1.11 1.23 -8.62
CA ILE A 83 0.16 2.11 -7.91
C ILE A 83 0.93 3.31 -7.33
N LEU A 84 2.02 3.09 -6.60
CA LEU A 84 2.80 4.15 -5.96
C LEU A 84 3.34 5.18 -6.98
N LEU A 85 3.77 4.72 -8.15
CA LEU A 85 4.38 5.56 -9.17
C LEU A 85 3.36 6.38 -9.96
N PHE A 86 2.21 5.78 -10.28
CA PHE A 86 1.22 6.39 -11.17
C PHE A 86 0.01 7.00 -10.46
N TYR A 87 -0.33 6.56 -9.24
CA TYR A 87 -1.52 7.00 -8.50
C TYR A 87 -1.60 8.53 -8.40
N TYR A 88 -0.52 9.17 -7.92
CA TYR A 88 -0.52 10.62 -7.73
C TYR A 88 -0.70 11.39 -9.05
N VAL A 89 -0.03 10.95 -10.11
CA VAL A 89 -0.12 11.58 -11.43
C VAL A 89 -1.56 11.51 -11.94
N ILE A 90 -2.17 10.32 -11.90
CA ILE A 90 -3.53 10.10 -12.41
C ILE A 90 -4.55 10.86 -11.58
N MET A 91 -4.44 10.79 -10.24
CA MET A 91 -5.30 11.51 -9.32
C MET A 91 -5.28 13.02 -9.59
N MET A 92 -4.10 13.61 -9.76
CA MET A 92 -3.95 15.05 -10.03
C MET A 92 -4.53 15.49 -11.38
N HIS A 93 -4.51 14.62 -12.39
CA HIS A 93 -5.14 14.91 -13.69
C HIS A 93 -6.66 14.82 -13.58
N LEU A 94 -7.19 13.79 -12.92
CA LEU A 94 -8.63 13.62 -12.73
C LEU A 94 -9.22 14.76 -11.89
N ILE A 95 -8.56 15.14 -10.78
CA ILE A 95 -8.98 16.29 -9.95
C ILE A 95 -9.06 17.57 -10.79
N ARG A 96 -8.06 17.83 -11.65
CA ARG A 96 -8.08 19.00 -12.53
C ARG A 96 -9.22 18.94 -13.53
N LEU A 97 -9.48 17.77 -14.10
CA LEU A 97 -10.57 17.56 -15.06
C LEU A 97 -11.94 17.79 -14.43
N PHE A 98 -12.22 17.18 -13.27
CA PHE A 98 -13.48 17.37 -12.56
C PHE A 98 -13.68 18.80 -12.06
N LYS A 99 -12.65 19.44 -11.51
CA LYS A 99 -12.71 20.86 -11.13
C LYS A 99 -12.96 21.79 -12.31
N SER A 100 -12.48 21.45 -13.51
CA SER A 100 -12.72 22.26 -14.70
C SER A 100 -14.16 22.17 -15.22
N LEU A 101 -14.89 21.11 -14.86
CA LEU A 101 -16.27 20.88 -15.30
C LEU A 101 -17.29 21.56 -14.37
N ASP A 102 -17.15 21.36 -13.05
CA ASP A 102 -18.18 21.77 -12.08
C ASP A 102 -17.67 22.69 -10.94
N GLY A 103 -16.36 23.02 -10.92
CA GLY A 103 -15.74 23.90 -9.92
C GLY A 103 -15.60 23.32 -8.51
N ALA A 104 -16.53 22.45 -8.08
CA ALA A 104 -16.51 21.71 -6.83
C ALA A 104 -16.55 20.20 -7.11
N ILE A 105 -15.87 19.41 -6.28
CA ILE A 105 -15.85 17.95 -6.41
C ILE A 105 -16.87 17.40 -5.40
N SER A 106 -17.86 16.64 -5.89
CA SER A 106 -18.80 15.93 -5.02
C SER A 106 -18.19 14.66 -4.42
N TRP A 107 -18.79 14.14 -3.34
CA TRP A 107 -18.35 12.87 -2.73
C TRP A 107 -18.34 11.68 -3.72
N GLY A 108 -19.28 11.66 -4.67
CA GLY A 108 -19.34 10.62 -5.70
C GLY A 108 -18.16 10.70 -6.67
N GLU A 109 -17.75 11.90 -7.03
CA GLU A 109 -16.57 12.13 -7.87
C GLU A 109 -15.28 11.78 -7.14
N GLU A 110 -15.16 12.08 -5.84
CA GLU A 110 -13.98 11.69 -5.06
C GLU A 110 -13.79 10.16 -5.04
N ALA A 111 -14.88 9.42 -4.81
CA ALA A 111 -14.85 7.96 -4.85
C ALA A 111 -14.45 7.44 -6.25
N MET A 112 -14.94 8.09 -7.31
CA MET A 112 -14.61 7.73 -8.69
C MET A 112 -13.15 8.06 -9.02
N ILE A 113 -12.66 9.23 -8.62
CA ILE A 113 -11.26 9.64 -8.79
C ILE A 113 -10.34 8.63 -8.11
N LEU A 114 -10.65 8.22 -6.88
CA LEU A 114 -9.87 7.22 -6.15
C LEU A 114 -9.89 5.87 -6.87
N ALA A 115 -11.08 5.40 -7.28
CA ALA A 115 -11.22 4.14 -7.98
C ALA A 115 -10.41 4.11 -9.29
N VAL A 116 -10.52 5.15 -10.12
CA VAL A 116 -9.79 5.26 -11.40
C VAL A 116 -8.29 5.41 -11.16
N SER A 117 -7.88 6.19 -10.16
CA SER A 117 -6.46 6.39 -9.81
C SER A 117 -5.77 5.11 -9.36
N VAL A 118 -6.51 4.12 -8.85
CA VAL A 118 -5.99 2.79 -8.51
C VAL A 118 -6.15 1.80 -9.67
N ALA A 119 -7.27 1.85 -10.40
CA ALA A 119 -7.55 0.93 -11.50
C ALA A 119 -6.60 1.12 -12.68
N VAL A 120 -6.29 2.37 -13.05
CA VAL A 120 -5.42 2.66 -14.20
C VAL A 120 -3.99 2.12 -14.00
N PRO A 121 -3.30 2.35 -12.86
CA PRO A 121 -2.00 1.73 -12.60
C PRO A 121 -2.03 0.19 -12.61
N LEU A 122 -3.13 -0.41 -12.14
CA LEU A 122 -3.31 -1.86 -12.19
C LEU A 122 -3.36 -2.38 -13.63
N LEU A 123 -4.11 -1.69 -14.50
CA LEU A 123 -4.17 -2.01 -15.94
C LEU A 123 -2.81 -1.82 -16.61
N ILE A 124 -2.12 -0.72 -16.33
CA ILE A 124 -0.76 -0.47 -16.85
C ILE A 124 0.18 -1.60 -16.43
N GLY A 125 0.20 -1.96 -15.14
CA GLY A 125 1.02 -3.05 -14.63
C GLY A 125 0.74 -4.38 -15.34
N GLU A 126 -0.53 -4.66 -15.67
CA GLU A 126 -0.91 -5.88 -16.38
C GLU A 126 -0.49 -5.85 -17.86
N THR A 127 -0.57 -4.69 -18.53
CA THR A 127 -0.06 -4.53 -19.90
C THR A 127 1.46 -4.69 -19.98
N VAL A 128 2.20 -4.13 -19.01
CA VAL A 128 3.66 -4.25 -18.92
C VAL A 128 4.10 -5.71 -18.74
N LYS A 129 3.33 -6.51 -17.99
CA LYS A 129 3.61 -7.96 -17.85
C LYS A 129 3.46 -8.72 -19.17
N ARG A 130 2.57 -8.28 -20.07
CA ARG A 130 2.30 -8.95 -21.35
C ARG A 130 3.34 -8.64 -22.42
N ILE A 131 4.02 -7.50 -22.32
CA ILE A 131 5.01 -7.05 -23.32
C ILE A 131 6.43 -7.30 -22.80
N PRO A 132 7.19 -8.28 -23.36
CA PRO A 132 8.50 -8.69 -22.82
C PRO A 132 9.57 -7.59 -22.86
N LEU A 133 9.48 -6.67 -23.83
CA LEU A 133 10.37 -5.50 -23.91
C LEU A 133 10.15 -4.51 -22.76
N LEU A 134 8.90 -4.25 -22.38
CA LEU A 134 8.58 -3.35 -21.26
C LEU A 134 8.86 -4.00 -19.90
N ALA A 135 8.71 -5.33 -19.81
CA ALA A 135 9.06 -6.08 -18.60
C ALA A 135 10.55 -5.94 -18.23
N LEU A 136 11.44 -5.62 -19.18
CA LEU A 136 12.86 -5.39 -18.94
C LEU A 136 13.14 -4.17 -18.06
N PHE A 137 12.36 -3.09 -18.22
CA PHE A 137 12.58 -1.83 -17.50
C PHE A 137 11.91 -1.81 -16.13
N PHE A 138 10.80 -2.53 -15.96
CA PHE A 138 9.96 -2.44 -14.77
C PHE A 138 10.01 -3.66 -13.85
N ARG A 139 10.63 -4.78 -14.28
CA ARG A 139 10.83 -5.97 -13.43
C ARG A 139 12.30 -6.24 -13.18
N PRO A 140 12.66 -6.76 -11.99
CA PRO A 140 14.02 -7.23 -11.75
C PRO A 140 14.39 -8.32 -12.77
N ILE A 141 15.60 -8.23 -13.31
CA ILE A 141 16.12 -9.05 -14.43
C ILE A 141 15.89 -10.55 -14.22
N LYS A 142 15.98 -11.03 -12.97
CA LYS A 142 15.78 -12.45 -12.58
C LYS A 142 14.36 -12.98 -12.83
N LEU A 143 13.34 -12.11 -12.89
CA LEU A 143 11.94 -12.47 -13.15
C LEU A 143 11.50 -12.16 -14.58
N ASN A 144 12.44 -11.78 -15.45
CA ASN A 144 12.12 -11.40 -16.82
C ASN A 144 12.01 -12.66 -17.70
N PRO A 145 10.89 -12.84 -18.43
CA PRO A 145 10.71 -13.97 -19.34
C PRO A 145 11.80 -14.08 -20.41
N LEU A 146 12.48 -13.00 -20.77
CA LEU A 146 13.60 -13.01 -21.72
C LEU A 146 14.86 -13.71 -21.17
N PHE A 147 15.05 -13.71 -19.86
CA PHE A 147 16.22 -14.32 -19.19
C PHE A 147 15.92 -15.68 -18.56
N GLN A 148 14.65 -16.03 -18.37
CA GLN A 148 14.23 -17.39 -18.02
C GLN A 148 14.33 -18.29 -19.26
N ARG A 149 15.57 -18.66 -19.64
CA ARG A 149 15.80 -19.77 -20.58
C ARG A 149 15.15 -21.02 -20.00
N ARG A 150 14.21 -21.61 -20.74
CA ARG A 150 13.65 -22.94 -20.44
C ARG A 150 14.81 -23.92 -20.24
N PRO A 151 14.93 -24.63 -19.10
CA PRO A 151 15.69 -25.86 -19.11
C PRO A 151 14.95 -26.82 -20.05
N SER A 152 15.59 -27.15 -21.17
CA SER A 152 15.25 -28.26 -22.05
C SER A 152 15.44 -29.58 -21.33
#